data_AF-A0AAE6KWH0-F1
#
_entry.id   AF-A0AAE6KWH0-F1
#
_cell.length_a   1.000
_cell.length_b   1.000
_cell.length_c   1.000
_cell.angle_alpha   90.00
_cell.angle_beta   90.00
_cell.angle_gamma   90.00
#
_symmetry.space_group_name_H-M   'P 1'
#
loop_
_entity.id
_entity.type
_entity.pdbx_description
1 polymer ?
#
loop_
_entity_poly.entity_id
_entity_poly.type
_entity_poly.pdbx_seq_one_letter_code
_entity_poly.pdbx_strand_id
1 'polypeptide(L)'
;MLTAVLAMLPFLLFSLVGFGVAGYFFYAHAQTQRLREHGTAGEATILRMERTSMRINKSYVYDFLLEFKVPGLPTYRRQHRSRAHDWKAFILEPGVRLKVKIDPNDPQRFVVLGPVDEQRPQSIQALIAGAAGFSESRTVAPPDPVKALKDLQSMLDNELITQDEYARKKAEILSRL
;
A
#
# COMPACT_ATOMS: atom_id res chain seq x y z
N MET A 1 -30.23 43.62 37.38
CA MET A 1 -30.44 43.44 35.93
C MET A 1 -29.12 43.57 35.16
N LEU A 2 -28.35 44.65 35.32
CA LEU A 2 -27.07 44.86 34.61
C LEU A 2 -25.97 43.82 34.94
N THR A 3 -25.90 43.36 36.20
CA THR A 3 -24.88 42.39 36.67
C THR A 3 -25.07 40.98 36.11
N ALA A 4 -26.32 40.56 35.87
CA ALA A 4 -26.63 39.25 35.29
C ALA A 4 -26.25 39.17 33.79
N VAL A 5 -26.45 40.27 33.05
CA VAL A 5 -26.09 40.34 31.62
C VAL A 5 -24.57 40.31 31.42
N LEU A 6 -23.80 40.99 32.29
CA LEU A 6 -22.34 41.00 32.23
C LEU A 6 -21.74 39.61 32.55
N ALA A 7 -22.36 38.84 33.44
CA ALA A 7 -21.93 37.48 33.80
C ALA A 7 -22.23 36.44 32.70
N MET A 8 -23.26 36.65 31.87
CA MET A 8 -23.61 35.73 30.78
C MET A 8 -22.86 36.01 29.47
N LEU A 9 -22.32 37.22 29.30
CA LEU A 9 -21.57 37.64 28.12
C LEU A 9 -20.35 36.74 27.78
N PRO A 10 -19.48 36.32 28.73
CA PRO A 10 -18.39 35.40 28.44
C PRO A 10 -18.86 34.00 28.06
N PHE A 11 -19.96 33.51 28.65
CA PHE A 11 -20.56 32.22 28.28
C PHE A 11 -21.13 32.24 26.86
N LEU A 12 -21.77 33.35 26.47
CA LEU A 12 -22.31 33.53 25.13
C LEU A 12 -21.18 33.59 24.09
N LEU A 13 -20.09 34.31 24.39
CA LEU A 13 -18.87 34.33 23.56
C LEU A 13 -18.22 32.95 23.43
N PHE A 14 -18.07 32.21 24.54
CA PHE A 14 -17.52 30.85 24.51
C PHE A 14 -18.37 29.89 23.68
N SER A 15 -19.70 30.01 23.78
CA SER A 15 -20.63 29.22 22.99
C SER A 15 -20.51 29.56 21.50
N LEU A 16 -20.47 30.85 21.14
CA LEU A 16 -20.32 31.29 19.75
C LEU A 16 -19.00 30.82 19.13
N VAL A 17 -17.90 30.87 19.89
CA VAL A 17 -16.60 30.33 19.48
C VAL A 17 -16.66 28.80 19.34
N GLY A 18 -17.28 28.11 20.30
CA GLY A 18 -17.45 26.66 20.26
C GLY A 18 -18.28 26.18 19.07
N PHE A 19 -19.41 26.84 18.79
CA PHE A 19 -20.25 26.58 17.62
C PHE A 19 -19.54 26.91 16.30
N GLY A 20 -18.74 27.98 16.26
CA GLY A 20 -17.93 28.33 15.08
C GLY A 20 -16.87 27.27 14.78
N VAL A 21 -16.17 26.79 15.81
CA VAL A 21 -15.16 25.73 15.68
C VAL A 21 -15.80 24.42 15.26
N ALA A 22 -16.91 24.02 15.88
CA ALA A 22 -17.66 22.82 15.50
C ALA A 22 -18.15 22.90 14.04
N GLY A 23 -18.72 24.04 13.64
CA GLY A 23 -19.15 24.30 12.27
C GLY A 23 -18.01 24.20 11.25
N TYR A 24 -16.82 24.71 11.58
CA TYR A 24 -15.62 24.56 10.74
C TYR A 24 -15.23 23.09 10.56
N PHE A 25 -15.25 22.29 11.63
CA PHE A 25 -14.96 20.86 11.55
C PHE A 25 -15.98 20.11 10.69
N PHE A 26 -17.28 20.39 10.86
CA PHE A 26 -18.33 19.79 10.02
C PHE A 26 -18.20 20.18 8.54
N TYR A 27 -17.90 21.45 8.26
CA TYR A 27 -17.67 21.94 6.91
C TYR A 27 -16.46 21.27 6.26
N ALA A 28 -15.33 21.17 6.98
CA ALA A 28 -14.13 20.49 6.51
C ALA A 28 -14.39 18.99 6.21
N HIS A 29 -15.19 18.32 7.05
CA HIS A 29 -15.53 16.92 6.83
C HIS A 29 -16.44 16.74 5.61
N ALA A 30 -17.46 17.58 5.45
CA ALA A 30 -18.36 17.55 4.30
C ALA A 30 -17.63 17.86 2.98
N GLN A 31 -16.68 18.81 2.99
CA GLN A 31 -15.87 19.12 1.81
C GLN A 31 -14.97 17.96 1.39
N THR A 32 -14.39 17.25 2.37
CA THR A 32 -13.56 16.08 2.07
C THR A 32 -14.35 14.97 1.37
N GLN A 33 -15.62 14.77 1.77
CA GLN A 33 -16.50 13.80 1.10
C GLN A 33 -16.92 14.27 -0.29
N ARG A 34 -17.30 15.55 -0.44
CA ARG A 34 -17.61 16.11 -1.77
C ARG A 34 -16.43 16.01 -2.72
N LEU A 35 -15.21 16.23 -2.23
CA LEU A 35 -13.99 16.13 -3.03
C LEU A 35 -13.71 14.69 -3.46
N ARG A 36 -14.04 13.70 -2.63
CA ARG A 36 -13.96 12.28 -3.01
C ARG A 36 -14.96 11.90 -4.08
N GLU A 37 -16.11 12.56 -4.15
CA GLU A 37 -17.15 12.26 -5.14
C GLU A 37 -16.96 13.07 -6.42
N HIS A 38 -16.81 14.40 -6.31
CA HIS A 38 -16.87 15.37 -7.40
C HIS A 38 -15.52 16.02 -7.76
N GLY A 39 -14.43 15.66 -7.08
CA GLY A 39 -13.10 16.19 -7.39
C GLY A 39 -12.58 15.76 -8.75
N THR A 40 -11.74 16.60 -9.35
CA THR A 40 -11.05 16.30 -10.61
C THR A 40 -10.06 15.17 -10.39
N ALA A 41 -10.21 14.08 -11.13
CA ALA A 41 -9.32 12.94 -11.04
C ALA A 41 -7.93 13.29 -11.58
N GLY A 42 -6.89 12.91 -10.85
CA GLY A 42 -5.51 13.07 -11.25
C GLY A 42 -4.61 12.01 -10.60
N GLU A 43 -3.33 12.08 -10.92
CA GLU A 43 -2.29 11.22 -10.36
C GLU A 43 -1.29 12.04 -9.56
N ALA A 44 -0.84 11.51 -8.43
CA ALA A 44 0.24 12.08 -7.64
C ALA A 44 1.38 11.07 -7.51
N THR A 45 2.60 11.46 -7.85
CA THR A 45 3.79 10.62 -7.70
C THR A 45 4.57 11.07 -6.47
N ILE A 46 4.95 10.14 -5.60
CA ILE A 46 5.82 10.44 -4.45
C ILE A 46 7.23 10.65 -4.98
N LEU A 47 7.77 11.87 -4.92
CA LEU A 47 9.16 12.15 -5.28
C LEU A 47 10.10 11.91 -4.11
N ARG A 48 9.65 12.26 -2.90
CA ARG A 48 10.43 12.12 -1.68
C ARG A 48 9.53 11.86 -0.48
N MET A 49 10.04 11.10 0.47
CA MET A 49 9.43 10.86 1.77
C MET A 49 10.49 11.02 2.85
N GLU A 50 10.28 11.94 3.79
CA GLU A 50 11.17 12.19 4.92
C GLU A 50 10.41 11.99 6.23
N ARG A 51 10.96 11.21 7.16
CA ARG A 51 10.34 11.03 8.48
C ARG A 51 10.61 12.25 9.33
N THR A 52 9.56 12.89 9.84
CA THR A 52 9.71 14.00 10.80
C THR A 52 9.89 13.48 12.22
N SER A 53 10.34 14.34 13.13
CA SER A 53 10.41 14.02 14.57
C SER A 53 9.05 14.00 15.26
N MET A 54 7.95 14.33 14.55
CA MET A 54 6.61 14.44 15.11
C MET A 54 5.88 13.08 15.09
N ARG A 55 5.15 12.80 16.18
CA ARG A 55 4.27 11.63 16.28
C ARG A 55 2.86 12.07 16.68
N ILE A 56 1.86 11.58 15.97
CA ILE A 56 0.45 11.80 16.29
C ILE A 56 -0.20 10.43 16.45
N ASN A 57 -0.87 10.19 17.57
CA ASN A 57 -1.51 8.90 17.88
C ASN A 57 -0.55 7.71 17.70
N LYS A 58 0.66 7.82 18.28
CA LYS A 58 1.77 6.84 18.18
C LYS A 58 2.31 6.58 16.76
N SER A 59 1.78 7.27 15.76
CA SER A 59 2.14 7.15 14.35
C SER A 59 3.12 8.25 13.95
N TYR A 60 4.16 7.92 13.18
CA TYR A 60 5.09 8.93 12.66
C TYR A 60 4.43 9.79 11.59
N VAL A 61 4.73 11.08 11.61
CA VAL A 61 4.36 12.01 10.55
C VAL A 61 5.52 12.09 9.57
N TYR A 62 5.20 11.98 8.29
CA TYR A 62 6.16 12.07 7.21
C TYR A 62 5.91 13.34 6.41
N ASP A 63 6.97 13.94 5.91
CA ASP A 63 6.92 14.99 4.91
C ASP A 63 7.09 14.35 3.53
N PHE A 64 6.09 14.55 2.67
CA PHE A 64 6.05 13.98 1.34
C PHE A 64 6.18 15.08 0.31
N LEU A 65 7.16 14.97 -0.58
CA LEU A 65 7.20 15.75 -1.80
C LEU A 65 6.43 15.00 -2.89
N LEU A 66 5.30 15.54 -3.30
CA LEU A 66 4.40 14.94 -4.28
C LEU A 66 4.45 15.73 -5.59
N GLU A 67 4.46 15.04 -6.73
CA GLU A 67 4.30 15.61 -8.06
C GLU A 67 2.93 15.24 -8.61
N PHE A 68 2.12 16.25 -8.94
CA PHE A 68 0.74 16.09 -9.39
C PHE A 68 0.67 16.22 -10.91
N LYS A 69 -0.02 15.26 -11.55
CA LYS A 69 -0.37 15.25 -12.97
C LYS A 69 -1.89 15.16 -13.08
N VAL A 70 -2.50 16.27 -13.48
CA VAL A 70 -3.96 16.41 -13.57
C VAL A 70 -4.31 16.83 -15.00
N PRO A 71 -5.33 16.23 -15.62
CA PRO A 71 -5.80 16.68 -16.92
C PRO A 71 -6.20 18.17 -16.87
N GLY A 72 -5.64 18.96 -17.78
CA GLY A 72 -5.95 20.40 -17.90
C GLY A 72 -5.10 21.34 -17.02
N LEU A 73 -4.19 20.81 -16.20
CA LEU A 73 -3.25 21.61 -15.41
C LEU A 73 -1.80 21.24 -15.74
N PRO A 74 -0.85 22.20 -15.69
CA PRO A 74 0.57 21.87 -15.77
C PRO A 74 0.97 21.02 -14.56
N THR A 75 1.94 20.12 -14.75
CA THR A 75 2.52 19.33 -13.66
C THR A 75 3.09 20.25 -12.58
N TYR A 76 2.75 20.01 -11.32
CA TYR A 76 3.24 20.81 -10.21
C TYR A 76 3.68 19.95 -9.03
N ARG A 77 4.56 20.48 -8.20
CA ARG A 77 5.12 19.80 -7.04
C ARG A 77 4.66 20.47 -5.76
N ARG A 78 4.46 19.68 -4.70
CA ARG A 78 4.03 20.19 -3.41
C ARG A 78 4.47 19.29 -2.28
N GLN A 79 4.91 19.92 -1.19
CA GLN A 79 5.13 19.26 0.09
C GLN A 79 3.83 19.06 0.85
N HIS A 80 3.64 17.89 1.45
CA HIS A 80 2.48 17.57 2.25
C HIS A 80 2.90 16.71 3.44
N ARG A 81 2.54 17.15 4.65
CA ARG A 81 2.77 16.39 5.88
C ARG A 81 1.56 15.55 6.21
N SER A 82 1.77 14.24 6.32
CA SER A 82 0.70 13.29 6.63
C SER A 82 1.23 12.04 7.33
N ARG A 83 0.34 11.25 7.91
CA ARG A 83 0.69 9.93 8.44
C ARG A 83 0.54 8.91 7.32
N ALA A 84 1.40 7.89 7.31
CA ALA A 84 1.34 6.84 6.30
C ALA A 84 -0.05 6.15 6.23
N HIS A 85 -0.69 5.94 7.38
CA HIS A 85 -1.98 5.26 7.48
C HIS A 85 -3.15 6.05 6.86
N ASP A 86 -2.99 7.36 6.66
CA ASP A 86 -4.09 8.21 6.20
C ASP A 86 -4.42 7.99 4.72
N TRP A 87 -3.49 7.40 3.94
CA TRP A 87 -3.60 7.32 2.48
C TRP A 87 -4.13 5.97 1.96
N LYS A 88 -4.56 5.08 2.85
CA LYS A 88 -5.04 3.71 2.52
C LYS A 88 -4.10 2.92 1.59
N ALA A 89 -2.82 3.30 1.53
CA ALA A 89 -1.82 2.66 0.71
C ALA A 89 -1.03 1.67 1.58
N PHE A 90 -0.89 0.44 1.10
CA PHE A 90 -0.16 -0.61 1.81
C PHE A 90 1.34 -0.28 1.92
N ILE A 91 1.90 0.37 0.89
CA ILE A 91 3.30 0.79 0.81
C ILE A 91 3.40 2.19 0.23
N LEU A 92 4.14 3.05 0.92
CA LEU A 92 4.38 4.45 0.56
C LEU A 92 5.88 4.63 0.40
N GLU A 93 6.33 4.60 -0.85
CA GLU A 93 7.73 4.74 -1.22
C GLU A 93 7.86 5.80 -2.32
N PRO A 94 9.01 6.49 -2.42
CA PRO A 94 9.32 7.29 -3.58
C PRO A 94 9.15 6.48 -4.89
N GLY A 95 8.51 7.08 -5.89
CA GLY A 95 8.16 6.47 -7.17
C GLY A 95 6.74 5.88 -7.25
N VAL A 96 6.06 5.66 -6.11
CA VAL A 96 4.67 5.21 -6.11
C VAL A 96 3.76 6.30 -6.68
N ARG A 97 2.87 5.94 -7.61
CA ARG A 97 1.79 6.82 -8.07
C ARG A 97 0.51 6.50 -7.30
N LEU A 98 -0.18 7.55 -6.93
CA LEU A 98 -1.38 7.56 -6.13
C LEU A 98 -2.50 8.16 -6.96
N LYS A 99 -3.68 7.52 -6.93
CA LYS A 99 -4.92 8.11 -7.44
C LYS A 99 -5.34 9.23 -6.49
N VAL A 100 -5.46 10.44 -7.00
CA VAL A 100 -5.87 11.60 -6.23
C VAL A 100 -7.08 12.28 -6.85
N LYS A 101 -7.88 12.93 -6.02
CA LYS A 101 -8.89 13.89 -6.45
C LYS A 101 -8.53 15.27 -5.96
N ILE A 102 -8.59 16.25 -6.84
CA ILE A 102 -8.19 17.64 -6.58
C ILE A 102 -9.42 18.54 -6.68
N ASP A 103 -9.51 19.52 -5.78
CA ASP A 103 -10.62 20.47 -5.80
C ASP A 103 -10.45 21.41 -7.00
N PRO A 104 -11.41 21.50 -7.92
CA PRO A 104 -11.32 22.38 -9.08
C PRO A 104 -11.27 23.87 -8.68
N ASN A 105 -11.81 24.23 -7.51
CA ASN A 105 -11.79 25.61 -7.01
C ASN A 105 -10.52 25.94 -6.20
N ASP A 106 -9.85 24.90 -5.68
CA ASP A 106 -8.63 25.04 -4.89
C ASP A 106 -7.64 23.90 -5.21
N PRO A 107 -6.69 24.11 -6.16
CA PRO A 107 -5.65 23.14 -6.46
C PRO A 107 -4.77 22.78 -5.26
N GLN A 108 -4.91 23.53 -4.14
CA GLN A 108 -4.30 23.23 -2.86
C GLN A 108 -4.99 22.14 -2.05
N ARG A 109 -6.18 21.70 -2.43
CA ARG A 109 -6.90 20.65 -1.73
C ARG A 109 -6.96 19.40 -2.58
N PHE A 110 -6.47 18.31 -2.02
CA PHE A 110 -6.52 17.01 -2.66
C PHE A 110 -6.82 15.92 -1.64
N VAL A 111 -7.37 14.81 -2.14
CA VAL A 111 -7.60 13.59 -1.37
C VAL A 111 -6.94 12.43 -2.11
N VAL A 112 -6.15 11.65 -1.36
CA VAL A 112 -5.60 10.40 -1.84
C VAL A 112 -6.66 9.31 -1.73
N LEU A 113 -6.99 8.67 -2.85
CA LEU A 113 -7.94 7.57 -2.89
C LEU A 113 -7.27 6.21 -2.66
N GLY A 114 -6.01 6.09 -3.09
CA GLY A 114 -5.19 4.89 -2.94
C GLY A 114 -4.07 4.82 -3.97
N PRO A 115 -3.27 3.74 -3.97
CA PRO A 115 -2.29 3.51 -5.03
C PRO A 115 -2.97 3.29 -6.38
N VAL A 116 -2.27 3.60 -7.47
CA VAL A 116 -2.68 3.12 -8.80
C VAL A 116 -2.47 1.60 -8.79
N ASP A 117 -3.54 0.83 -9.09
CA ASP A 117 -3.67 -0.63 -8.87
C ASP A 117 -2.53 -1.50 -9.46
N GLU A 118 -1.68 -0.93 -10.30
CA GLU A 118 -0.60 -1.63 -11.02
C GLU A 118 0.80 -1.43 -10.43
N GLN A 119 1.00 -0.61 -9.40
CA GLN A 119 2.34 -0.41 -8.85
C GLN A 119 2.63 -1.34 -7.69
N ARG A 120 3.20 -2.51 -8.03
CA ARG A 120 3.90 -3.35 -7.06
C ARG A 120 5.20 -2.65 -6.65
N PRO A 121 5.37 -2.24 -5.40
CA PRO A 121 6.56 -1.54 -4.93
C PRO A 121 7.83 -2.36 -5.16
N GLN A 122 8.96 -1.69 -5.37
CA GLN A 122 10.25 -2.34 -5.64
C GLN A 122 10.67 -3.23 -4.45
N SER A 123 10.32 -2.85 -3.22
CA SER A 123 10.55 -3.66 -2.02
C SER A 123 9.81 -5.00 -2.07
N ILE A 124 8.56 -5.04 -2.54
CA ILE A 124 7.84 -6.31 -2.75
C ILE A 124 8.51 -7.13 -3.85
N GLN A 125 8.97 -6.49 -4.93
CA GLN A 125 9.68 -7.19 -6.00
C GLN A 125 10.99 -7.81 -5.48
N ALA A 126 11.73 -7.11 -4.61
CA ALA A 126 12.93 -7.64 -3.97
C ALA A 126 12.62 -8.78 -2.99
N LEU A 127 11.52 -8.69 -2.22
CA LEU A 127 11.06 -9.76 -1.34
C LEU A 127 10.63 -11.00 -2.14
N ILE A 128 9.91 -10.82 -3.25
CA ILE A 128 9.52 -11.91 -4.15
C ILE A 128 10.74 -12.47 -4.88
N ALA A 129 11.67 -11.65 -5.36
CA ALA A 129 12.90 -12.10 -5.99
C ALA A 129 13.81 -12.84 -5.00
N GLY A 130 13.86 -12.40 -3.74
CA GLY A 130 14.50 -13.13 -2.65
C GLY A 130 13.81 -14.47 -2.37
N ALA A 131 12.48 -14.48 -2.26
CA ALA A 131 11.67 -15.70 -2.09
C ALA A 131 11.77 -16.64 -3.31
N ALA A 132 11.84 -16.10 -4.52
CA ALA A 132 12.08 -16.80 -5.76
C ALA A 132 13.51 -17.33 -5.81
N GLY A 133 14.52 -16.65 -5.26
CA GLY A 133 15.87 -17.19 -5.09
C GLY A 133 15.92 -18.40 -4.15
N PHE A 134 15.07 -18.43 -3.12
CA PHE A 134 14.84 -19.64 -2.29
C PHE A 134 14.04 -20.73 -3.03
N SER A 135 13.30 -20.39 -4.08
CA SER A 135 12.48 -21.33 -4.88
C SER A 135 13.23 -21.86 -6.12
N GLU A 136 14.07 -21.04 -6.76
CA GLU A 136 14.90 -21.36 -7.93
C GLU A 136 16.11 -22.21 -7.56
N SER A 137 16.59 -22.14 -6.30
CA SER A 137 17.57 -23.10 -5.78
C SER A 137 16.99 -24.51 -5.58
N ARG A 138 15.69 -24.71 -5.84
CA ARG A 138 15.09 -26.03 -6.06
C ARG A 138 14.79 -26.24 -7.56
N THR A 139 15.74 -25.92 -8.44
CA THR A 139 16.04 -26.89 -9.49
C THR A 139 16.44 -28.17 -8.79
N VAL A 140 15.50 -29.10 -8.67
CA VAL A 140 15.78 -30.51 -8.41
C VAL A 140 16.82 -30.88 -9.46
N ALA A 141 18.10 -30.92 -9.06
CA ALA A 141 19.14 -31.55 -9.87
C ALA A 141 18.58 -32.90 -10.32
N PRO A 142 18.69 -33.27 -11.62
CA PRO A 142 18.17 -34.54 -12.09
C PRO A 142 18.57 -35.61 -11.08
N PRO A 143 17.61 -36.34 -10.48
CA PRO A 143 17.93 -37.25 -9.40
C PRO A 143 18.97 -38.21 -9.96
N ASP A 144 20.09 -38.36 -9.24
CA ASP A 144 21.14 -39.32 -9.57
C ASP A 144 20.45 -40.64 -9.98
N PRO A 145 20.63 -41.10 -11.23
CA PRO A 145 19.86 -42.21 -11.77
C PRO A 145 20.04 -43.47 -10.92
N VAL A 146 21.19 -43.62 -10.27
CA VAL A 146 21.46 -44.74 -9.34
C VAL A 146 20.64 -44.61 -8.06
N LYS A 147 20.49 -43.39 -7.52
CA LYS A 147 19.65 -43.12 -6.36
C LYS A 147 18.16 -43.30 -6.68
N ALA A 148 17.73 -42.87 -7.86
CA ALA A 148 16.34 -43.05 -8.31
C ALA A 148 15.97 -44.54 -8.46
N LEU A 149 16.90 -45.37 -8.96
CA LEU A 149 16.70 -46.83 -9.02
C LEU A 149 16.63 -47.47 -7.64
N LYS A 150 17.44 -46.99 -6.68
CA LYS A 150 17.44 -47.47 -5.30
C LYS A 150 16.13 -47.15 -4.57
N ASP A 151 15.62 -45.93 -4.72
CA ASP A 151 14.32 -45.54 -4.15
C ASP A 151 13.18 -46.35 -4.80
N LEU A 152 13.21 -46.54 -6.12
CA LEU A 152 12.21 -47.34 -6.84
C LEU A 152 12.16 -48.80 -6.32
N GLN A 153 13.33 -49.40 -6.05
CA GLN A 153 13.41 -50.73 -5.46
C GLN A 153 12.80 -50.76 -4.06
N SER A 154 13.13 -49.78 -3.22
CA SER A 154 12.55 -49.67 -1.88
C SER A 154 11.02 -49.52 -1.91
N MET A 155 10.47 -48.81 -2.90
CA MET A 155 9.01 -48.68 -3.05
C MET A 155 8.35 -50.01 -3.43
N LEU A 156 8.99 -50.84 -4.26
CA LEU A 156 8.50 -52.18 -4.60
C LEU A 156 8.56 -53.11 -3.38
N ASP A 157 9.67 -53.08 -2.64
CA ASP A 157 9.87 -53.90 -1.44
C ASP A 157 8.88 -53.53 -0.31
N ASN A 158 8.44 -52.28 -0.25
CA ASN A 158 7.40 -51.80 0.67
C ASN A 158 5.97 -51.94 0.12
N GLU A 159 5.78 -52.63 -1.01
CA GLU A 159 4.48 -52.83 -1.69
C GLU A 159 3.74 -51.51 -2.03
N LEU A 160 4.47 -50.39 -2.13
CA LEU A 160 3.91 -49.08 -2.47
C LEU A 160 3.65 -48.92 -3.97
N ILE A 161 4.29 -49.75 -4.79
CA ILE A 161 4.13 -49.81 -6.24
C ILE A 161 4.07 -51.26 -6.70
N THR A 162 3.43 -51.48 -7.85
CA THR A 162 3.35 -52.81 -8.46
C THR A 162 4.60 -53.15 -9.28
N GLN A 163 4.81 -54.44 -9.55
CA GLN A 163 5.96 -54.92 -10.33
C GLN A 163 5.97 -54.36 -11.77
N ASP A 164 4.78 -54.17 -12.37
CA ASP A 164 4.63 -53.56 -13.69
C ASP A 164 4.98 -52.07 -13.69
N GLU A 165 4.61 -51.33 -12.64
CA GLU A 165 4.96 -49.92 -12.48
C GLU A 165 6.46 -49.71 -12.25
N TYR A 166 7.09 -50.60 -11.50
CA TYR A 166 8.54 -50.62 -11.31
C TYR A 166 9.26 -50.80 -12.66
N ALA A 167 8.84 -51.77 -13.48
CA ALA A 167 9.47 -52.04 -14.78
C ALA A 167 9.41 -50.83 -15.72
N ARG A 168 8.26 -50.14 -15.77
CA ARG A 168 8.07 -48.94 -16.58
C ARG A 168 8.97 -47.78 -16.14
N LYS A 169 9.01 -47.48 -14.83
CA LYS A 169 9.81 -46.38 -14.28
C LYS A 169 11.30 -46.65 -14.35
N LYS A 170 11.72 -47.90 -14.17
CA LYS A 170 13.11 -48.32 -14.35
C LYS A 170 13.59 -48.09 -15.79
N ALA A 171 12.78 -48.47 -16.78
CA ALA A 171 13.09 -48.23 -18.19
C ALA A 171 13.19 -46.73 -18.51
N GLU A 172 12.29 -45.92 -17.94
CA GLU A 172 12.31 -44.45 -18.09
C GLU A 172 13.60 -43.84 -17.50
N ILE A 173 14.02 -44.26 -16.31
CA ILE A 173 15.26 -43.75 -15.67
C ILE A 173 16.49 -44.18 -16.48
N LEU A 174 16.54 -45.43 -16.95
CA LEU A 174 17.64 -45.94 -17.77
C LEU A 174 17.71 -45.28 -19.15
N SER A 175 16.59 -44.84 -19.72
CA SER A 175 16.57 -44.11 -21.00
C SER A 175 17.12 -42.68 -20.93
N ARG A 176 17.31 -42.16 -19.71
CA ARG A 176 17.82 -40.80 -19.43
C ARG A 176 19.30 -40.77 -19.04
N LEU A 177 19.93 -41.94 -18.94
CA LEU A 177 21.37 -42.14 -18.80
C LEU A 177 22.05 -42.08 -20.16
#